data_AF-A0A0D3FZH9-F1
#
_entry.id   AF-A0A0D3FZH9-F1
#
_cell.length_a   1.000
_cell.length_b   1.000
_cell.length_c   1.000
_cell.angle_alpha   90.00
_cell.angle_beta   90.00
_cell.angle_gamma   90.00
#
_symmetry.space_group_name_H-M   'P 1'
#
loop_
_entity.id
_entity.type
_entity.pdbx_description
1 polymer ?
#
loop_
_entity_poly.entity_id
_entity_poly.type
_entity_poly.pdbx_seq_one_letter_code
_entity_poly.pdbx_strand_id
1 'polypeptide(L)'
;MASQSPQSRGVAEPISLVGPTPADLESTARLERLLREEGLYESAEETAAREEVLRGLRGVVDRWVKRLTRQRGYPDGMADRATALVLPFGSYRLGVHGRGSDIDALVVGPSYVDRDRDFFGALAAALAETAAVAELQPVPGAHVPVIKMRFHGVQVDLVYAGVCLPVVPGDLDLSGRSVLRGLDLATARSLNGVRVADEILRLVPDAAAFRTTLRCVKHWAKARGVYSNWPSPVMLRAIEHDDGELGLSLPVWDPRRNPRDKIHLMPIVTPAYPCMNSGYNVSHATLRPPAQPQQQQHQLFDLRATTEGFKEEVYMYDYWRPGMEVAVAHVRRKDLPSYVLRQLLRSPGRHDQLKRKRADDDPSSSPAASDHSASSSSSRDAKRPAAAPGRIGSSFEKKT
;
A
#
# COMPACT_ATOMS: atom_id res chain seq x y z
N MET A 1 10.02 18.98 -40.47
CA MET A 1 9.41 18.58 -39.18
C MET A 1 10.47 17.81 -38.40
N ALA A 2 11.06 18.43 -37.37
CA ALA A 2 12.09 17.77 -36.58
C ALA A 2 11.45 16.68 -35.71
N SER A 3 11.83 15.43 -35.97
CA SER A 3 11.48 14.28 -35.14
C SER A 3 12.08 14.48 -33.75
N GLN A 4 11.24 14.72 -32.75
CA GLN A 4 11.68 14.71 -31.35
C GLN A 4 12.18 13.30 -31.03
N SER A 5 13.44 13.21 -30.62
CA SER A 5 14.05 12.00 -30.07
C SER A 5 13.19 11.47 -28.91
N PRO A 6 13.01 10.16 -28.74
CA PRO A 6 12.31 9.63 -27.58
C PRO A 6 13.12 10.02 -26.33
N GLN A 7 12.60 10.99 -25.56
CA GLN A 7 13.16 11.33 -24.26
C GLN A 7 13.27 10.05 -23.44
N SER A 8 14.47 9.75 -22.95
CA SER A 8 14.71 8.64 -22.02
C SER A 8 13.77 8.79 -20.83
N ARG A 9 12.70 7.98 -20.77
CA ARG A 9 11.67 8.05 -19.71
C ARG A 9 12.10 7.33 -18.42
N GLY A 10 13.36 6.91 -18.31
CA GLY A 10 13.91 6.21 -17.15
C GLY A 10 15.44 6.31 -17.09
N VAL A 11 16.02 5.71 -16.05
CA VAL A 11 17.48 5.69 -15.81
C VAL A 11 18.23 4.69 -16.70
N ALA A 12 17.51 3.71 -17.28
CA ALA A 12 18.07 2.64 -18.09
C ALA A 12 17.29 2.48 -19.41
N GLU A 13 17.95 1.91 -20.41
CA GLU A 13 17.34 1.57 -21.69
C GLU A 13 16.27 0.45 -21.54
N PRO A 14 15.22 0.47 -22.38
CA PRO A 14 14.21 -0.58 -22.36
C PRO A 14 14.83 -1.93 -22.75
N ILE A 15 14.50 -2.99 -22.00
CA ILE A 15 14.96 -4.37 -22.26
C ILE A 15 14.47 -4.88 -23.63
N SER A 16 13.27 -4.48 -24.04
CA SER A 16 12.68 -4.82 -25.33
C SER A 16 11.69 -3.74 -25.77
N LEU A 17 11.65 -3.49 -27.08
CA LEU A 17 10.67 -2.62 -27.74
C LEU A 17 9.63 -3.44 -28.54
N VAL A 18 9.69 -4.77 -28.47
CA VAL A 18 8.76 -5.65 -29.19
C VAL A 18 7.37 -5.53 -28.57
N GLY A 19 6.38 -5.21 -29.40
CA GLY A 19 4.98 -5.11 -28.99
C GLY A 19 4.32 -6.48 -28.72
N PRO A 20 3.12 -6.49 -28.14
CA PRO A 20 2.41 -7.73 -27.79
C PRO A 20 1.98 -8.51 -29.05
N THR A 21 2.01 -9.84 -28.94
CA THR A 21 1.43 -10.74 -29.95
C THR A 21 -0.09 -10.88 -29.75
N PRO A 22 -0.84 -11.43 -30.72
CA PRO A 22 -2.27 -11.71 -30.54
C PRO A 22 -2.56 -12.60 -29.31
N ALA A 23 -1.69 -13.56 -28.99
CA ALA A 23 -1.83 -14.43 -27.82
C ALA A 23 -1.64 -13.67 -26.49
N ASP A 24 -0.75 -12.66 -26.47
CA ASP A 24 -0.55 -11.79 -25.30
C ASP A 24 -1.78 -10.90 -25.07
N LEU A 25 -2.40 -10.41 -26.15
CA LEU A 25 -3.64 -9.62 -26.08
C LEU A 25 -4.81 -10.46 -25.54
N GLU A 26 -4.94 -11.72 -25.99
CA GLU A 26 -5.94 -12.65 -25.45
C GLU A 26 -5.71 -12.94 -23.96
N SER A 27 -4.44 -13.18 -23.58
CA SER A 27 -4.05 -13.39 -22.18
C SER A 27 -4.35 -12.16 -21.32
N THR A 28 -4.12 -10.96 -21.85
CA THR A 28 -4.46 -9.69 -21.20
C THR A 28 -5.96 -9.55 -21.00
N ALA A 29 -6.78 -9.83 -22.02
CA ALA A 29 -8.23 -9.79 -21.91
C ALA A 29 -8.76 -10.77 -20.85
N ARG A 30 -8.16 -11.96 -20.75
CA ARG A 30 -8.49 -12.93 -19.70
C ARG A 30 -8.09 -12.44 -18.32
N LEU A 31 -6.91 -11.83 -18.17
CA LEU A 31 -6.47 -11.24 -16.91
C LEU A 31 -7.45 -10.15 -16.46
N GLU A 32 -7.82 -9.22 -17.34
CA GLU A 32 -8.74 -8.14 -16.96
C GLU A 32 -10.11 -8.66 -16.53
N ARG A 33 -10.60 -9.74 -17.16
CA ARG A 33 -11.85 -10.39 -16.75
C ARG A 33 -11.75 -10.91 -15.31
N LEU A 34 -10.68 -11.62 -14.98
CA LEU A 34 -10.43 -12.11 -13.62
C LEU A 34 -10.34 -10.95 -12.60
N LEU A 35 -9.64 -9.87 -12.95
CA LEU A 35 -9.52 -8.70 -12.08
C LEU A 35 -10.89 -8.01 -11.83
N ARG A 36 -11.79 -8.02 -12.83
CA ARG A 36 -13.18 -7.54 -12.66
C ARG A 36 -14.02 -8.47 -11.80
N GLU A 37 -13.91 -9.78 -12.00
CA GLU A 37 -14.61 -10.80 -11.20
C GLU A 37 -14.18 -10.75 -9.72
N GLU A 38 -12.91 -10.46 -9.44
CA GLU A 38 -12.37 -10.23 -8.09
C GLU A 38 -12.73 -8.85 -7.50
N GLY A 39 -13.53 -8.03 -8.21
CA GLY A 39 -14.00 -6.74 -7.74
C GLY A 39 -12.92 -5.67 -7.61
N LEU A 40 -11.86 -5.74 -8.41
CA LEU A 40 -10.73 -4.79 -8.37
C LEU A 40 -10.94 -3.53 -9.22
N TYR A 41 -12.05 -3.49 -9.95
CA TYR A 41 -12.53 -2.29 -10.64
C TYR A 41 -13.76 -1.77 -9.89
N GLU A 42 -13.83 -0.46 -9.73
CA GLU A 42 -15.02 0.17 -9.17
C GLU A 42 -16.18 0.10 -10.16
N SER A 43 -17.37 0.05 -9.58
CA SER A 43 -18.61 0.28 -10.30
C SER A 43 -18.76 1.75 -10.70
N ALA A 44 -19.67 2.01 -11.64
CA ALA A 44 -19.98 3.38 -12.06
C ALA A 44 -20.59 4.18 -10.89
N GLU A 45 -21.37 3.52 -10.04
CA GLU A 45 -21.99 4.10 -8.85
C GLU A 45 -20.94 4.50 -7.80
N GLU A 46 -19.95 3.63 -7.53
CA GLU A 46 -18.84 3.95 -6.62
C GLU A 46 -17.99 5.11 -7.17
N THR A 47 -17.73 5.13 -8.48
CA THR A 47 -17.00 6.22 -9.14
C THR A 47 -17.75 7.55 -8.96
N ALA A 48 -19.06 7.57 -9.25
CA ALA A 48 -19.90 8.75 -9.10
C ALA A 48 -19.97 9.22 -7.62
N ALA A 49 -20.03 8.30 -6.67
CA ALA A 49 -20.00 8.63 -5.24
C ALA A 49 -18.68 9.32 -4.82
N ARG A 50 -17.54 8.89 -5.37
CA ARG A 50 -16.24 9.55 -5.10
C ARG A 50 -16.17 10.94 -5.74
N GLU A 51 -16.71 11.10 -6.94
CA GLU A 51 -16.79 12.40 -7.62
C GLU A 51 -17.69 13.39 -6.85
N GLU A 52 -18.82 12.93 -6.31
CA GLU A 52 -19.69 13.68 -5.41
C GLU A 52 -18.91 14.16 -4.17
N VAL A 53 -18.19 13.26 -3.50
CA VAL A 53 -17.36 13.58 -2.33
C VAL A 53 -16.32 14.64 -2.66
N LEU A 54 -15.58 14.48 -3.75
CA LEU A 54 -14.56 15.45 -4.15
C LEU A 54 -15.16 16.82 -4.50
N ARG A 55 -16.34 16.85 -5.13
CA ARG A 55 -17.05 18.11 -5.42
C ARG A 55 -17.56 18.76 -4.14
N GLY A 56 -18.16 18.00 -3.23
CA GLY A 56 -18.60 18.49 -1.92
C GLY A 56 -17.45 19.08 -1.12
N LEU A 57 -16.33 18.36 -1.06
CA LEU A 57 -15.10 18.78 -0.39
C LEU A 57 -14.54 20.07 -1.00
N ARG A 58 -14.46 20.17 -2.33
CA ARG A 58 -14.09 21.42 -3.03
C ARG A 58 -14.97 22.59 -2.64
N GLY A 59 -16.28 22.38 -2.53
CA GLY A 59 -17.22 23.43 -2.11
C GLY A 59 -17.00 23.88 -0.66
N VAL A 60 -16.70 22.96 0.26
CA VAL A 60 -16.39 23.31 1.66
C VAL A 60 -15.09 24.10 1.74
N VAL A 61 -14.03 23.65 1.06
CA VAL A 61 -12.71 24.30 1.06
C VAL A 61 -12.77 25.70 0.43
N ASP A 62 -13.51 25.87 -0.68
CA ASP A 62 -13.70 27.19 -1.31
C ASP A 62 -14.42 28.18 -0.37
N ARG A 63 -15.50 27.75 0.28
CA ARG A 63 -16.21 28.61 1.25
C ARG A 63 -15.34 28.94 2.46
N TRP A 64 -14.56 27.97 2.95
CA TRP A 64 -13.66 28.15 4.08
C TRP A 64 -12.58 29.19 3.77
N VAL A 65 -11.86 29.05 2.64
CA VAL A 65 -10.75 29.97 2.31
C VAL A 65 -11.28 31.40 2.13
N LYS A 66 -12.40 31.59 1.43
CA LYS A 66 -13.02 32.91 1.24
C LYS A 66 -13.44 33.54 2.58
N ARG A 67 -14.06 32.75 3.48
CA ARG A 67 -14.45 33.22 4.81
C ARG A 67 -13.23 33.64 5.62
N LEU A 68 -12.17 32.83 5.60
CA LEU A 68 -10.92 33.09 6.30
C LEU A 68 -10.24 34.37 5.77
N THR A 69 -10.21 34.57 4.46
CA THR A 69 -9.64 35.77 3.83
C THR A 69 -10.39 37.03 4.26
N ARG A 70 -11.73 37.01 4.31
CA ARG A 70 -12.54 38.14 4.81
C ARG A 70 -12.27 38.42 6.29
N GLN A 71 -12.21 37.39 7.13
CA GLN A 71 -11.97 37.54 8.57
C GLN A 71 -10.60 38.15 8.89
N ARG A 72 -9.60 37.95 8.03
CA ARG A 72 -8.26 38.54 8.17
C ARG A 72 -8.18 39.99 7.67
N GLY A 73 -9.27 40.57 7.20
CA GLY A 73 -9.33 41.97 6.77
C GLY A 73 -8.69 42.25 5.41
N TYR A 74 -8.49 41.22 4.58
CA TYR A 74 -8.10 41.44 3.18
C TYR A 74 -9.26 42.07 2.39
N PRO A 75 -8.98 42.88 1.35
CA PRO A 75 -10.02 43.53 0.55
C PRO A 75 -11.01 42.52 -0.07
N ASP A 76 -12.28 42.89 -0.22
CA ASP A 76 -13.33 42.00 -0.76
C ASP A 76 -12.96 41.43 -2.14
N GLY A 77 -12.35 42.25 -3.01
CA GLY A 77 -11.86 41.79 -4.31
C GLY A 77 -10.76 40.72 -4.24
N MET A 78 -10.01 40.65 -3.14
CA MET A 78 -9.06 39.56 -2.87
C MET A 78 -9.78 38.35 -2.25
N ALA A 79 -10.74 38.58 -1.35
CA ALA A 79 -11.51 37.51 -0.75
C ALA A 79 -12.35 36.72 -1.77
N ASP A 80 -12.96 37.40 -2.74
CA ASP A 80 -13.75 36.73 -3.79
C ASP A 80 -12.87 35.93 -4.74
N ARG A 81 -11.62 36.35 -4.91
CA ARG A 81 -10.58 35.67 -5.69
C ARG A 81 -9.78 34.65 -4.88
N ALA A 82 -10.01 34.55 -3.58
CA ALA A 82 -9.28 33.63 -2.72
C ALA A 82 -9.66 32.19 -3.09
N THR A 83 -8.64 31.40 -3.36
CA THR A 83 -8.77 30.04 -3.87
C THR A 83 -7.87 29.10 -3.09
N ALA A 84 -8.32 27.86 -2.95
CA ALA A 84 -7.54 26.74 -2.49
C ALA A 84 -7.90 25.53 -3.37
N LEU A 85 -6.91 24.69 -3.68
CA LEU A 85 -7.13 23.50 -4.52
C LEU A 85 -7.38 22.28 -3.66
N VAL A 86 -8.25 21.39 -4.14
CA VAL A 86 -8.41 20.04 -3.60
C VAL A 86 -8.00 19.04 -4.66
N LEU A 87 -6.87 18.38 -4.42
CA LEU A 87 -6.22 17.47 -5.37
C LEU A 87 -6.22 16.07 -4.78
N PRO A 88 -6.97 15.10 -5.35
CA PRO A 88 -6.81 13.72 -4.94
C PRO A 88 -5.43 13.22 -5.34
N PHE A 89 -4.85 12.32 -4.56
CA PHE A 89 -3.56 11.67 -4.82
C PHE A 89 -3.63 10.16 -4.54
N GLY A 90 -2.46 9.53 -4.38
CA GLY A 90 -2.37 8.12 -4.01
C GLY A 90 -2.98 7.18 -5.04
N SER A 91 -3.63 6.11 -4.55
CA SER A 91 -4.20 5.07 -5.42
C SER A 91 -5.35 5.59 -6.28
N TYR A 92 -6.07 6.61 -5.81
CA TYR A 92 -7.11 7.28 -6.57
C TYR A 92 -6.52 7.95 -7.82
N ARG A 93 -5.53 8.83 -7.64
CA ARG A 93 -4.88 9.56 -8.73
C ARG A 93 -4.15 8.66 -9.72
N LEU A 94 -3.54 7.57 -9.24
CA LEU A 94 -2.92 6.56 -10.11
C LEU A 94 -3.97 5.77 -10.92
N GLY A 95 -5.25 5.81 -10.54
CA GLY A 95 -6.33 5.07 -11.20
C GLY A 95 -6.26 3.56 -10.93
N VAL A 96 -5.80 3.16 -9.74
CA VAL A 96 -5.67 1.76 -9.27
C VAL A 96 -6.29 1.52 -7.90
N HIS A 97 -7.17 2.42 -7.50
CA HIS A 97 -8.07 2.25 -6.37
C HIS A 97 -9.08 1.14 -6.69
N GLY A 98 -9.48 0.42 -5.65
CA GLY A 98 -10.52 -0.61 -5.73
C GLY A 98 -11.68 -0.28 -4.80
N ARG A 99 -12.67 -1.17 -4.78
CA ARG A 99 -13.88 -1.01 -3.97
C ARG A 99 -13.53 -0.79 -2.49
N GLY A 100 -14.17 0.21 -1.89
CA GLY A 100 -13.94 0.57 -0.48
C GLY A 100 -12.57 1.19 -0.18
N SER A 101 -11.76 1.54 -1.19
CA SER A 101 -10.53 2.32 -0.95
C SER A 101 -10.86 3.70 -0.39
N ASP A 102 -9.94 4.28 0.37
CA ASP A 102 -9.97 5.66 0.80
C ASP A 102 -9.74 6.65 -0.36
N ILE A 103 -10.11 7.91 -0.13
CA ILE A 103 -9.69 9.04 -0.96
C ILE A 103 -8.61 9.80 -0.19
N ASP A 104 -7.37 9.71 -0.66
CA ASP A 104 -6.30 10.61 -0.26
C ASP A 104 -6.48 11.95 -0.98
N ALA A 105 -6.64 13.06 -0.25
CA ALA A 105 -6.82 14.39 -0.82
C ALA A 105 -5.90 15.43 -0.19
N LEU A 106 -5.28 16.25 -1.03
CA LEU A 106 -4.44 17.38 -0.61
C LEU A 106 -5.22 18.69 -0.80
N VAL A 107 -5.28 19.50 0.25
CA VAL A 107 -5.66 20.91 0.18
C VAL A 107 -4.42 21.75 -0.04
N VAL A 108 -4.37 22.50 -1.14
CA VAL A 108 -3.31 23.49 -1.41
C VAL A 108 -3.86 24.88 -1.11
N GLY A 109 -3.38 25.47 -0.02
CA GLY A 109 -3.85 26.78 0.48
C GLY A 109 -2.85 27.92 0.24
N PRO A 110 -3.31 29.17 0.34
CA PRO A 110 -2.45 30.34 0.19
C PRO A 110 -1.52 30.53 1.40
N SER A 111 -0.47 31.33 1.19
CA SER A 111 0.67 31.48 2.12
C SER A 111 0.32 31.97 3.52
N TYR A 112 -0.80 32.69 3.66
CA TYR A 112 -1.22 33.22 4.95
C TYR A 112 -1.96 32.20 5.81
N VAL A 113 -2.41 31.08 5.25
CA VAL A 113 -3.23 30.08 5.97
C VAL A 113 -2.34 29.18 6.82
N ASP A 114 -2.64 29.16 8.12
CA ASP A 114 -1.89 28.41 9.12
C ASP A 114 -2.46 26.98 9.28
N ARG A 115 -1.58 25.99 9.36
CA ARG A 115 -1.98 24.58 9.42
C ARG A 115 -2.72 24.25 10.73
N ASP A 116 -2.27 24.77 11.86
CA ASP A 116 -2.84 24.37 13.15
C ASP A 116 -4.12 25.16 13.43
N ARG A 117 -4.07 26.48 13.26
CA ARG A 117 -5.22 27.37 13.52
C ARG A 117 -6.30 27.26 12.46
N ASP A 118 -5.93 27.21 11.18
CA ASP A 118 -6.91 27.33 10.11
C ASP A 118 -7.29 25.99 9.51
N PHE A 119 -6.34 25.10 9.22
CA PHE A 119 -6.65 23.78 8.67
C PHE A 119 -7.22 22.83 9.74
N PHE A 120 -6.51 22.64 10.86
CA PHE A 120 -7.00 21.79 11.96
C PHE A 120 -8.05 22.46 12.85
N GLY A 121 -8.12 23.79 12.85
CA GLY A 121 -9.16 24.55 13.55
C GLY A 121 -10.35 24.88 12.64
N ALA A 122 -10.22 25.95 11.85
CA ALA A 122 -11.34 26.52 11.11
C ALA A 122 -11.94 25.61 10.02
N LEU A 123 -11.12 24.90 9.24
CA LEU A 123 -11.62 23.97 8.22
C LEU A 123 -12.23 22.72 8.86
N ALA A 124 -11.60 22.17 9.90
CA ALA A 124 -12.15 21.05 10.65
C ALA A 124 -13.53 21.39 11.24
N ALA A 125 -13.71 22.61 11.78
CA ALA A 125 -15.01 23.09 12.23
C ALA A 125 -16.03 23.17 11.09
N ALA A 126 -15.65 23.73 9.93
CA ALA A 126 -16.52 23.80 8.75
C ALA A 126 -16.90 22.42 8.20
N LEU A 127 -15.99 21.44 8.29
CA LEU A 127 -16.26 20.04 7.93
C LEU A 127 -17.23 19.40 8.94
N ALA A 128 -17.07 19.66 10.23
CA ALA A 128 -17.96 19.14 11.28
C ALA A 128 -19.41 19.67 11.14
N GLU A 129 -19.59 20.90 10.65
CA GLU A 129 -20.91 21.48 10.36
C GLU A 129 -21.57 20.89 9.09
N THR A 130 -20.82 20.15 8.27
CA THR A 130 -21.33 19.58 7.02
C THR A 130 -22.05 18.26 7.30
N ALA A 131 -23.37 18.21 7.12
CA ALA A 131 -24.20 17.04 7.43
C ALA A 131 -23.76 15.72 6.75
N ALA A 132 -23.05 15.81 5.63
CA ALA A 132 -22.51 14.66 4.90
C ALA A 132 -21.22 14.07 5.51
N VAL A 133 -20.63 14.75 6.50
CA VAL A 133 -19.39 14.35 7.15
C VAL A 133 -19.69 13.63 8.47
N ALA A 134 -19.06 12.47 8.66
CA ALA A 134 -19.09 11.68 9.89
C ALA A 134 -17.66 11.25 10.26
N GLU A 135 -17.48 10.76 11.49
CA GLU A 135 -16.19 10.22 11.97
C GLU A 135 -15.00 11.18 11.76
N LEU A 136 -15.21 12.50 11.89
CA LEU A 136 -14.17 13.50 11.70
C LEU A 136 -13.12 13.43 12.82
N GLN A 137 -11.87 13.19 12.45
CA GLN A 137 -10.74 13.04 13.35
C GLN A 137 -9.50 13.79 12.84
N PRO A 138 -9.22 14.99 13.38
CA PRO A 138 -7.95 15.68 13.20
C PRO A 138 -6.78 14.94 13.86
N VAL A 139 -5.67 14.76 13.15
CA VAL A 139 -4.45 14.10 13.65
C VAL A 139 -3.20 14.96 13.32
N PRO A 140 -2.95 16.05 14.06
CA PRO A 140 -1.84 16.97 13.79
C PRO A 140 -0.46 16.35 14.06
N GLY A 141 -0.37 15.40 15.01
CA GLY A 141 0.89 14.75 15.41
C GLY A 141 1.36 13.62 14.48
N ALA A 142 0.67 13.35 13.38
CA ALA A 142 1.08 12.30 12.44
C ALA A 142 2.33 12.71 11.63
N HIS A 143 3.05 11.71 11.09
CA HIS A 143 4.22 11.96 10.23
C HIS A 143 3.92 12.87 9.03
N VAL A 144 2.71 12.72 8.48
CA VAL A 144 2.05 13.67 7.58
C VAL A 144 0.75 14.09 8.30
N PRO A 145 0.64 15.34 8.78
CA PRO A 145 -0.55 15.81 9.48
C PRO A 145 -1.80 15.66 8.61
N VAL A 146 -2.85 15.04 9.15
CA VAL A 146 -4.03 14.59 8.38
C VAL A 146 -5.33 14.78 9.17
N ILE A 147 -6.41 15.13 8.48
CA ILE A 147 -7.79 15.05 8.97
C ILE A 147 -8.44 13.83 8.32
N LYS A 148 -8.86 12.86 9.13
CA LYS A 148 -9.57 11.66 8.66
C LYS A 148 -11.08 11.86 8.83
N MET A 149 -11.88 11.39 7.88
CA MET A 149 -13.34 11.46 7.97
C MET A 149 -14.02 10.44 7.07
N ARG A 150 -15.32 10.26 7.26
CA ARG A 150 -16.24 9.72 6.27
C ARG A 150 -17.06 10.83 5.65
N PHE A 151 -16.98 11.02 4.34
CA PHE A 151 -17.80 11.97 3.59
C PHE A 151 -18.74 11.19 2.68
N HIS A 152 -20.05 11.33 2.83
CA HIS A 152 -21.07 10.52 2.13
C HIS A 152 -20.77 9.00 2.23
N GLY A 153 -20.27 8.56 3.39
CA GLY A 153 -19.90 7.16 3.66
C GLY A 153 -18.52 6.72 3.13
N VAL A 154 -17.87 7.51 2.28
CA VAL A 154 -16.52 7.22 1.74
C VAL A 154 -15.45 7.73 2.70
N GLN A 155 -14.45 6.90 2.99
CA GLN A 155 -13.32 7.31 3.82
C GLN A 155 -12.44 8.32 3.07
N VAL A 156 -12.09 9.43 3.72
CA VAL A 156 -11.26 10.51 3.18
C VAL A 156 -10.15 10.84 4.18
N ASP A 157 -8.91 10.81 3.70
CA ASP A 157 -7.73 11.26 4.42
C ASP A 157 -7.29 12.59 3.77
N LEU A 158 -7.55 13.70 4.47
CA LEU A 158 -7.32 15.06 4.00
C LEU A 158 -6.02 15.63 4.60
N VAL A 159 -5.06 15.97 3.76
CA VAL A 159 -3.79 16.61 4.16
C VAL A 159 -3.74 18.05 3.65
N TYR A 160 -2.84 18.85 4.21
CA TYR A 160 -2.71 20.27 3.87
C TYR A 160 -1.29 20.64 3.46
N ALA A 161 -1.20 21.54 2.48
CA ALA A 161 0.01 22.28 2.17
C ALA A 161 -0.29 23.75 1.84
N GLY A 162 0.31 24.67 2.60
CA GLY A 162 0.35 26.09 2.24
C GLY A 162 1.47 26.34 1.26
N VAL A 163 1.20 26.97 0.11
CA VAL A 163 2.23 27.41 -0.85
C VAL A 163 2.56 28.88 -0.65
N CYS A 164 3.76 29.32 -1.04
CA CYS A 164 4.19 30.72 -0.94
C CYS A 164 3.49 31.66 -1.96
N LEU A 165 2.19 31.50 -2.16
CA LEU A 165 1.36 32.32 -3.05
C LEU A 165 0.17 32.89 -2.25
N PRO A 166 -0.14 34.20 -2.38
CA PRO A 166 -1.29 34.80 -1.72
C PRO A 166 -2.63 34.39 -2.34
N VAL A 167 -2.63 33.99 -3.61
CA VAL A 167 -3.79 33.45 -4.35
C VAL A 167 -3.31 32.21 -5.08
N VAL A 168 -4.00 31.08 -4.91
CA VAL A 168 -3.60 29.79 -5.50
C VAL A 168 -4.24 29.63 -6.89
N PRO A 169 -3.47 29.62 -7.99
CA PRO A 169 -4.04 29.45 -9.33
C PRO A 169 -4.80 28.12 -9.47
N GLY A 170 -5.92 28.13 -10.22
CA GLY A 170 -6.72 26.92 -10.48
C GLY A 170 -5.95 25.81 -11.22
N ASP A 171 -4.94 26.22 -11.98
CA ASP A 171 -4.07 25.45 -12.85
C ASP A 171 -2.63 25.35 -12.32
N LEU A 172 -2.42 25.60 -11.02
CA LEU A 172 -1.10 25.58 -10.40
C LEU A 172 -0.37 24.25 -10.69
N ASP A 173 0.74 24.34 -11.43
CA ASP A 173 1.60 23.19 -11.67
C ASP A 173 2.44 22.86 -10.43
N LEU A 174 2.19 21.67 -9.86
CA LEU A 174 2.94 21.16 -8.72
C LEU A 174 4.21 20.41 -9.12
N SER A 175 4.52 20.24 -10.40
CA SER A 175 5.68 19.45 -10.84
C SER A 175 7.01 20.13 -10.54
N GLY A 176 7.09 21.46 -10.68
CA GLY A 176 8.31 22.24 -10.47
C GLY A 176 8.77 22.26 -9.01
N ARG A 177 10.08 22.24 -8.74
CA ARG A 177 10.65 22.33 -7.38
C ARG A 177 10.39 23.67 -6.69
N SER A 178 10.12 24.73 -7.47
CA SER A 178 9.87 26.09 -6.97
C SER A 178 8.69 26.16 -5.98
N VAL A 179 7.70 25.28 -6.14
CA VAL A 179 6.54 25.20 -5.24
C VAL A 179 6.92 24.77 -3.81
N LEU A 180 8.10 24.17 -3.63
CA LEU A 180 8.61 23.73 -2.33
C LEU A 180 9.41 24.82 -1.57
N ARG A 181 9.60 26.00 -2.18
CA ARG A 181 10.40 27.06 -1.58
C ARG A 181 9.72 27.59 -0.32
N GLY A 182 10.49 27.68 0.77
CA GLY A 182 10.00 28.22 2.05
C GLY A 182 9.07 27.29 2.84
N LEU A 183 8.90 26.04 2.41
CA LEU A 183 8.03 25.09 3.08
C LEU A 183 8.75 24.33 4.19
N ASP A 184 8.05 24.08 5.30
CA ASP A 184 8.50 23.12 6.30
C ASP A 184 8.42 21.67 5.78
N LEU A 185 9.13 20.77 6.47
CA LEU A 185 9.24 19.36 6.07
C LEU A 185 7.89 18.64 6.01
N ALA A 186 6.96 18.92 6.93
CA ALA A 186 5.66 18.26 6.94
C ALA A 186 4.80 18.75 5.76
N THR A 187 4.87 20.03 5.43
CA THR A 187 4.20 20.64 4.26
C THR A 187 4.76 20.09 2.95
N ALA A 188 6.09 19.95 2.85
CA ALA A 188 6.74 19.32 1.70
C ALA A 188 6.32 17.85 1.52
N ARG A 189 6.17 17.09 2.61
CA ARG A 189 5.66 15.71 2.58
C ARG A 189 4.22 15.63 2.07
N SER A 190 3.34 16.53 2.50
CA SER A 190 1.95 16.61 2.01
C SER A 190 1.90 16.84 0.49
N LEU A 191 2.72 17.76 -0.05
CA LEU A 191 2.80 18.02 -1.49
C LEU A 191 3.38 16.83 -2.27
N ASN A 192 4.34 16.12 -1.69
CA ASN A 192 4.98 14.99 -2.36
C ASN A 192 4.01 13.87 -2.72
N GLY A 193 2.91 13.68 -1.98
CA GLY A 193 1.88 12.70 -2.33
C GLY A 193 1.32 12.88 -3.75
N VAL A 194 1.04 14.13 -4.13
CA VAL A 194 0.58 14.49 -5.48
C VAL A 194 1.73 14.41 -6.49
N ARG A 195 2.87 15.03 -6.16
CA ARG A 195 4.03 15.13 -7.06
C ARG A 195 4.55 13.76 -7.49
N VAL A 196 4.60 12.81 -6.56
CA VAL A 196 5.06 11.44 -6.81
C VAL A 196 4.11 10.70 -7.76
N ALA A 197 2.80 10.80 -7.54
CA ALA A 197 1.83 10.14 -8.39
C ALA A 197 1.87 10.68 -9.84
N ASP A 198 1.98 11.99 -10.00
CA ASP A 198 2.12 12.63 -11.32
C ASP A 198 3.42 12.22 -12.03
N GLU A 199 4.53 12.18 -11.29
CA GLU A 199 5.82 11.79 -11.83
C GLU A 199 5.82 10.32 -12.27
N ILE A 200 5.21 9.42 -11.48
CA ILE A 200 5.03 8.01 -11.89
C ILE A 200 4.26 7.93 -13.21
N LEU A 201 3.14 8.65 -13.33
CA LEU A 201 2.32 8.65 -14.55
C LEU A 201 3.04 9.24 -15.76
N ARG A 202 3.94 10.21 -15.55
CA ARG A 202 4.78 10.80 -16.60
C ARG A 202 5.87 9.84 -17.10
N LEU A 203 6.43 9.02 -16.20
CA LEU A 203 7.52 8.11 -16.50
C LEU A 203 7.06 6.81 -17.18
N VAL A 204 5.80 6.40 -16.99
CA VAL A 204 5.28 5.18 -17.63
C VAL A 204 4.94 5.41 -19.11
N PRO A 205 5.34 4.50 -20.03
CA PRO A 205 5.07 4.65 -21.46
C PRO A 205 3.58 4.45 -21.81
N ASP A 206 2.91 3.54 -21.10
CA ASP A 206 1.50 3.22 -21.25
C ASP A 206 0.83 3.18 -19.86
N ALA A 207 0.01 4.19 -19.58
CA ALA A 207 -0.69 4.31 -18.30
C ALA A 207 -1.77 3.23 -18.11
N ALA A 208 -2.43 2.76 -19.19
CA ALA A 208 -3.46 1.74 -19.10
C ALA A 208 -2.84 0.38 -18.75
N ALA A 209 -1.77 -0.02 -19.46
CA ALA A 209 -1.03 -1.24 -19.17
C ALA A 209 -0.42 -1.20 -17.75
N PHE A 210 0.15 -0.06 -17.35
CA PHE A 210 0.65 0.15 -15.98
C PHE A 210 -0.43 -0.06 -14.92
N ARG A 211 -1.61 0.54 -15.09
CA ARG A 211 -2.73 0.43 -14.14
C ARG A 211 -3.23 -1.00 -14.01
N THR A 212 -3.41 -1.72 -15.11
CA THR A 212 -3.85 -3.12 -15.09
C THR A 212 -2.80 -4.01 -14.41
N THR A 213 -1.52 -3.82 -14.72
CA THR A 213 -0.41 -4.54 -14.09
C THR A 213 -0.34 -4.25 -12.59
N LEU A 214 -0.43 -2.99 -12.19
CA LEU A 214 -0.37 -2.58 -10.78
C LEU A 214 -1.57 -3.12 -9.99
N ARG A 215 -2.79 -3.16 -10.55
CA ARG A 215 -3.95 -3.84 -9.93
C ARG A 215 -3.65 -5.32 -9.67
N CYS A 216 -3.16 -6.03 -10.68
CA CYS A 216 -2.81 -7.44 -10.58
C CYS A 216 -1.74 -7.68 -9.51
N VAL A 217 -0.63 -6.95 -9.54
CA VAL A 217 0.47 -7.08 -8.58
C VAL A 217 0.01 -6.74 -7.16
N LYS A 218 -0.79 -5.68 -6.97
CA LYS A 218 -1.35 -5.34 -5.65
C LYS A 218 -2.23 -6.47 -5.10
N HIS A 219 -3.11 -7.03 -5.94
CA HIS A 219 -3.96 -8.15 -5.53
C HIS A 219 -3.14 -9.41 -5.22
N TRP A 220 -2.19 -9.78 -6.09
CA TRP A 220 -1.28 -10.90 -5.87
C TRP A 220 -0.48 -10.74 -4.57
N ALA A 221 0.11 -9.57 -4.34
CA ALA A 221 0.93 -9.31 -3.16
C ALA A 221 0.10 -9.39 -1.86
N LYS A 222 -1.14 -8.86 -1.87
CA LYS A 222 -2.08 -9.01 -0.76
C LYS A 222 -2.47 -10.47 -0.53
N ALA A 223 -2.85 -11.20 -1.58
CA ALA A 223 -3.26 -12.61 -1.50
C ALA A 223 -2.12 -13.53 -1.02
N ARG A 224 -0.87 -13.15 -1.26
CA ARG A 224 0.33 -13.88 -0.84
C ARG A 224 0.91 -13.39 0.49
N GLY A 225 0.36 -12.33 1.08
CA GLY A 225 0.90 -11.72 2.31
C GLY A 225 2.30 -11.13 2.16
N VAL A 226 2.72 -10.76 0.95
CA VAL A 226 4.05 -10.23 0.61
C VAL A 226 4.03 -8.77 0.18
N TYR A 227 2.97 -8.05 0.54
CA TYR A 227 2.86 -6.61 0.36
C TYR A 227 3.83 -5.87 1.30
N SER A 228 5.14 -6.13 1.21
CA SER A 228 6.21 -5.55 2.03
C SER A 228 7.69 -5.93 1.68
N ASN A 229 8.01 -6.69 0.61
CA ASN A 229 9.34 -7.35 0.51
C ASN A 229 10.09 -7.20 -0.83
N TRP A 230 11.36 -6.75 -0.83
CA TRP A 230 12.34 -6.84 -1.94
C TRP A 230 13.77 -6.36 -1.55
N PRO A 231 14.88 -6.77 -2.20
CA PRO A 231 16.25 -6.47 -1.70
C PRO A 231 17.15 -5.54 -2.55
N SER A 232 16.62 -4.74 -3.49
CA SER A 232 17.43 -3.74 -4.23
C SER A 232 16.72 -2.39 -4.33
N PRO A 233 17.44 -1.26 -4.30
CA PRO A 233 16.84 0.06 -4.47
C PRO A 233 16.13 0.15 -5.83
N VAL A 234 14.81 0.30 -5.82
CA VAL A 234 14.02 0.55 -7.03
C VAL A 234 13.94 2.06 -7.22
N MET A 235 14.51 2.54 -8.31
CA MET A 235 14.53 3.97 -8.67
C MET A 235 13.90 4.14 -10.05
N LEU A 236 12.95 5.07 -10.16
CA LEU A 236 12.34 5.42 -11.46
C LEU A 236 13.12 6.54 -12.18
N ARG A 237 13.90 7.34 -11.43
CA ARG A 237 14.80 8.38 -11.93
C ARG A 237 16.02 8.54 -11.03
N ALA A 238 17.01 9.28 -11.51
CA ALA A 238 18.18 9.64 -10.73
C ALA A 238 17.80 10.50 -9.51
N ILE A 239 18.54 10.34 -8.41
CA ILE A 239 18.36 11.13 -7.19
C ILE A 239 18.83 12.56 -7.47
N GLU A 240 17.94 13.53 -7.28
CA GLU A 240 18.22 14.96 -7.42
C GLU A 240 18.45 15.61 -6.07
N HIS A 241 19.37 16.56 -6.05
CA HIS A 241 19.65 17.42 -4.90
C HIS A 241 19.33 18.87 -5.24
N ASP A 242 19.09 19.68 -4.21
CA ASP A 242 19.12 21.14 -4.34
C ASP A 242 20.53 21.60 -3.95
N ASP A 243 21.40 21.82 -4.94
CA ASP A 243 22.80 22.24 -4.72
C ASP A 243 22.92 23.75 -4.42
N GLY A 244 21.90 24.32 -3.75
CA GLY A 244 21.84 25.72 -3.33
C GLY A 244 21.10 26.66 -4.30
N GLU A 245 20.56 26.17 -5.42
CA GLU A 245 19.84 27.00 -6.40
C GLU A 245 18.53 27.57 -5.85
N LEU A 246 17.79 26.77 -5.09
CA LEU A 246 16.48 27.14 -4.57
C LEU A 246 16.46 27.33 -3.05
N GLY A 247 17.54 26.97 -2.35
CA GLY A 247 17.69 27.12 -0.90
C GLY A 247 16.70 26.28 -0.08
N LEU A 248 16.31 25.12 -0.61
CA LEU A 248 15.26 24.26 -0.06
C LEU A 248 15.72 23.48 1.18
N SER A 249 16.98 23.03 1.20
CA SER A 249 17.59 22.26 2.31
C SER A 249 16.73 21.10 2.84
N LEU A 250 15.88 20.51 1.98
CA LEU A 250 15.02 19.38 2.36
C LEU A 250 15.82 18.07 2.39
N PRO A 251 15.53 17.15 3.33
CA PRO A 251 16.23 15.87 3.42
C PRO A 251 15.89 15.00 2.19
N VAL A 252 16.93 14.54 1.50
CA VAL A 252 16.83 13.62 0.36
C VAL A 252 17.45 12.29 0.76
N TRP A 253 16.75 11.20 0.50
CA TRP A 253 17.29 9.85 0.63
C TRP A 253 18.47 9.70 -0.33
N ASP A 254 19.68 9.55 0.22
CA ASP A 254 20.89 9.30 -0.56
C ASP A 254 21.90 8.51 0.28
N PRO A 255 22.06 7.18 0.05
CA PRO A 255 23.00 6.36 0.81
C PRO A 255 24.46 6.76 0.60
N ARG A 256 24.77 7.59 -0.41
CA ARG A 256 26.13 8.14 -0.63
C ARG A 256 26.42 9.30 0.31
N ARG A 257 25.41 10.08 0.70
CA ARG A 257 25.54 11.28 1.55
C ARG A 257 25.15 11.03 3.02
N ASN A 258 24.21 10.11 3.28
CA ASN A 258 23.70 9.82 4.62
C ASN A 258 23.90 8.35 5.02
N PRO A 259 24.74 8.05 6.04
CA PRO A 259 24.96 6.68 6.51
C PRO A 259 23.70 5.95 6.99
N ARG A 260 22.67 6.66 7.48
CA ARG A 260 21.40 6.05 7.91
C ARG A 260 20.62 5.45 6.74
N ASP A 261 20.80 5.98 5.54
CA ASP A 261 20.13 5.47 4.35
C ASP A 261 20.75 4.17 3.84
N LYS A 262 22.02 3.90 4.20
CA LYS A 262 22.75 2.67 3.82
C LYS A 262 22.19 1.41 4.49
N ILE A 263 21.54 1.57 5.64
CA ILE A 263 20.98 0.44 6.41
C ILE A 263 19.54 0.10 6.00
N HIS A 264 18.95 0.85 5.05
CA HIS A 264 17.62 0.55 4.53
C HIS A 264 17.64 -0.71 3.66
N LEU A 265 16.81 -1.69 4.03
CA LEU A 265 16.80 -3.03 3.45
C LEU A 265 16.04 -3.12 2.12
N MET A 266 15.01 -2.28 1.92
CA MET A 266 14.21 -2.22 0.69
C MET A 266 13.95 -0.76 0.28
N PRO A 267 14.92 -0.09 -0.37
CA PRO A 267 14.70 1.29 -0.79
C PRO A 267 13.77 1.35 -2.00
N ILE A 268 12.52 1.77 -1.83
CA ILE A 268 11.68 2.18 -2.99
C ILE A 268 11.67 3.69 -3.01
N VAL A 269 12.49 4.26 -3.89
CA VAL A 269 12.77 5.69 -3.87
C VAL A 269 11.69 6.44 -4.64
N THR A 270 11.02 7.38 -3.97
CA THR A 270 10.03 8.23 -4.63
C THR A 270 10.71 9.10 -5.70
N PRO A 271 10.12 9.23 -6.91
CA PRO A 271 10.78 9.94 -8.00
C PRO A 271 10.73 11.47 -7.87
N ALA A 272 9.79 12.03 -7.10
CA ALA A 272 9.71 13.48 -6.93
C ALA A 272 10.69 13.96 -5.85
N TYR A 273 11.40 15.06 -6.11
CA TYR A 273 12.17 15.77 -5.09
C TYR A 273 11.24 16.35 -4.00
N PRO A 274 11.61 16.26 -2.70
CA PRO A 274 12.75 15.51 -2.18
C PRO A 274 12.48 13.99 -2.20
N CYS A 275 13.42 13.22 -2.77
CA CYS A 275 13.25 11.77 -2.88
C CYS A 275 13.33 11.11 -1.50
N MET A 276 12.41 10.19 -1.20
CA MET A 276 12.31 9.49 0.08
C MET A 276 12.23 7.97 -0.13
N ASN A 277 12.65 7.19 0.86
CA ASN A 277 12.41 5.74 0.84
C ASN A 277 10.99 5.41 1.29
N SER A 278 10.16 4.86 0.41
CA SER A 278 8.79 4.38 0.74
C SER A 278 8.78 3.03 1.48
N GLY A 279 9.88 2.26 1.42
CA GLY A 279 10.05 0.95 2.08
C GLY A 279 10.86 1.01 3.37
N TYR A 280 10.87 2.15 4.08
CA TYR A 280 11.72 2.37 5.26
C TYR A 280 11.39 1.45 6.45
N ASN A 281 10.18 0.89 6.52
CA ASN A 281 9.76 -0.03 7.59
C ASN A 281 10.15 -1.50 7.36
N VAL A 282 10.90 -1.82 6.29
CA VAL A 282 11.29 -3.21 5.99
C VAL A 282 12.46 -3.64 6.88
N SER A 283 12.29 -4.76 7.59
CA SER A 283 13.31 -5.36 8.48
C SER A 283 13.83 -6.71 7.93
N HIS A 284 14.92 -7.24 8.51
CA HIS A 284 15.48 -8.55 8.13
C HIS A 284 14.49 -9.72 8.31
N ALA A 285 13.53 -9.61 9.24
CA ALA A 285 12.48 -10.60 9.41
C ALA A 285 11.50 -10.62 8.23
N THR A 286 11.25 -9.45 7.63
CA THR A 286 10.39 -9.28 6.46
C THR A 286 11.07 -9.74 5.16
N LEU A 287 12.41 -9.79 5.09
CA LEU A 287 13.18 -10.15 3.89
C LEU A 287 13.24 -11.64 3.52
N ARG A 288 12.75 -12.57 4.36
CA ARG A 288 12.85 -14.01 4.02
C ARG A 288 11.89 -14.38 2.88
N PRO A 289 12.38 -14.83 1.71
CA PRO A 289 11.51 -15.50 0.74
C PRO A 289 10.93 -16.77 1.39
N PRO A 290 9.75 -17.26 0.95
CA PRO A 290 9.30 -18.59 1.34
C PRO A 290 10.36 -19.59 0.88
N ALA A 291 11.08 -20.18 1.84
CA ALA A 291 12.18 -21.09 1.56
C ALA A 291 11.69 -22.25 0.68
N GLN A 292 12.39 -22.49 -0.43
CA GLN A 292 12.37 -23.83 -1.04
C GLN A 292 12.86 -24.83 0.01
N PRO A 293 12.31 -26.06 0.05
CA PRO A 293 12.66 -27.04 1.07
C PRO A 293 14.08 -27.56 0.83
N GLN A 294 15.10 -26.81 1.24
CA GLN A 294 16.40 -27.38 1.56
C GLN A 294 16.34 -27.91 2.99
N GLN A 295 16.86 -29.13 3.16
CA GLN A 295 16.93 -29.86 4.42
C GLN A 295 17.71 -29.06 5.48
N GLN A 296 17.04 -28.14 6.17
CA GLN A 296 17.58 -27.54 7.38
C GLN A 296 17.37 -28.54 8.53
N GLN A 297 18.48 -29.04 9.05
CA GLN A 297 18.55 -29.71 10.35
C GLN A 297 17.78 -28.90 11.39
N HIS A 298 17.05 -29.58 12.25
CA HIS A 298 16.22 -29.03 13.33
C HIS A 298 17.07 -28.14 14.27
N GLN A 299 17.26 -26.86 13.94
CA GLN A 299 17.58 -25.85 14.94
C GLN A 299 16.28 -25.52 15.68
N LEU A 300 16.24 -25.85 16.97
CA LEU A 300 15.18 -25.44 17.86
C LEU A 300 15.30 -23.91 18.06
N PHE A 301 14.51 -23.12 17.34
CA PHE A 301 14.45 -21.68 17.56
C PHE A 301 13.64 -21.41 18.83
N ASP A 302 14.30 -20.97 19.89
CA ASP A 302 13.65 -20.49 21.10
C ASP A 302 13.23 -19.03 20.91
N LEU A 303 11.96 -18.82 20.56
CA LEU A 303 11.39 -17.51 20.31
C LEU A 303 10.92 -16.80 21.60
N ARG A 304 11.05 -17.41 22.78
CA ARG A 304 10.52 -16.84 24.03
C ARG A 304 11.16 -15.51 24.37
N ALA A 305 12.49 -15.41 24.29
CA ALA A 305 13.21 -14.16 24.56
C ALA A 305 12.79 -13.03 23.60
N THR A 306 12.66 -13.32 22.30
CA THR A 306 12.17 -12.36 21.30
C THR A 306 10.72 -11.94 21.58
N THR A 307 9.91 -12.90 22.02
CA THR A 307 8.50 -12.70 22.31
C THR A 307 8.28 -11.82 23.53
N GLU A 308 9.00 -12.08 24.62
CA GLU A 308 8.91 -11.27 25.84
C GLU A 308 9.48 -9.87 25.61
N GLY A 309 10.60 -9.73 24.90
CA GLY A 309 11.13 -8.41 24.52
C GLY A 309 10.15 -7.58 23.68
N PHE A 310 9.47 -8.20 22.71
CA PHE A 310 8.41 -7.52 21.94
C PHE A 310 7.24 -7.10 22.83
N LYS A 311 6.81 -7.94 23.78
CA LYS A 311 5.72 -7.58 24.72
C LYS A 311 6.12 -6.39 25.58
N GLU A 312 7.32 -6.41 26.15
CA GLU A 312 7.83 -5.28 26.94
C GLU A 312 7.81 -3.99 26.12
N GLU A 313 8.28 -4.00 24.87
CA GLU A 313 8.21 -2.84 23.98
C GLU A 313 6.76 -2.38 23.73
N VAL A 314 5.84 -3.31 23.44
CA VAL A 314 4.42 -2.99 23.18
C VAL A 314 3.72 -2.41 24.42
N TYR A 315 4.02 -2.92 25.60
CA TYR A 315 3.46 -2.42 26.86
C TYR A 315 4.07 -1.10 27.32
N MET A 316 5.22 -0.71 26.74
CA MET A 316 5.85 0.60 26.95
C MET A 316 5.30 1.70 26.01
N TYR A 317 4.37 1.39 25.10
CA TYR A 317 3.73 2.42 24.29
C TYR A 317 2.78 3.29 25.13
N ASP A 318 2.93 4.60 24.99
CA ASP A 318 2.15 5.63 25.70
C ASP A 318 0.62 5.54 25.53
N TYR A 319 0.15 4.74 24.56
CA TYR A 319 -1.28 4.53 24.27
C TYR A 319 -1.89 3.29 24.93
N TRP A 320 -1.12 2.54 25.72
CA TRP A 320 -1.65 1.38 26.46
C TRP A 320 -2.70 1.82 27.48
N ARG A 321 -3.80 1.05 27.58
CA ARG A 321 -4.86 1.28 28.56
C ARG A 321 -5.08 0.03 29.41
N PRO A 322 -5.45 0.17 30.70
CA PRO A 322 -5.83 -0.98 31.53
C PRO A 322 -6.89 -1.85 30.83
N GLY A 323 -6.63 -3.15 30.72
CA GLY A 323 -7.47 -4.12 30.00
C GLY A 323 -7.02 -4.48 28.58
N MET A 324 -6.00 -3.81 28.03
CA MET A 324 -5.36 -4.23 26.78
C MET A 324 -4.30 -5.30 27.04
N GLU A 325 -4.51 -6.50 26.48
CA GLU A 325 -3.59 -7.64 26.61
C GLU A 325 -3.06 -8.08 25.24
N VAL A 326 -1.76 -8.37 25.16
CA VAL A 326 -1.10 -8.92 23.98
C VAL A 326 -0.41 -10.22 24.38
N ALA A 327 -0.93 -11.34 23.87
CA ALA A 327 -0.33 -12.65 24.03
C ALA A 327 0.34 -13.08 22.73
N VAL A 328 1.58 -13.52 22.83
CA VAL A 328 2.34 -14.08 21.72
C VAL A 328 2.83 -15.45 22.19
N ALA A 329 2.59 -16.47 21.36
CA ALA A 329 2.94 -17.85 21.66
C ALA A 329 3.48 -18.55 20.42
N HIS A 330 4.49 -19.41 20.63
CA HIS A 330 4.94 -20.30 19.57
C HIS A 330 4.00 -21.51 19.46
N VAL A 331 3.34 -21.64 18.30
CA VAL A 331 2.40 -22.73 18.02
C VAL A 331 2.88 -23.50 16.79
N ARG A 332 2.97 -24.82 16.90
CA ARG A 332 3.31 -25.66 15.74
C ARG A 332 2.19 -25.55 14.71
N ARG A 333 2.53 -25.55 13.42
CA ARG A 333 1.54 -25.45 12.32
C ARG A 333 0.35 -26.40 12.46
N LYS A 334 0.60 -27.64 12.91
CA LYS A 334 -0.44 -28.67 13.14
C LYS A 334 -1.39 -28.38 14.30
N ASP A 335 -0.95 -27.55 15.24
CA ASP A 335 -1.70 -27.16 16.44
C ASP A 335 -2.36 -25.78 16.25
N LEU A 336 -2.17 -25.13 15.09
CA LEU A 336 -2.87 -23.89 14.77
C LEU A 336 -4.38 -24.18 14.62
N PRO A 337 -5.25 -23.36 15.24
CA PRO A 337 -6.67 -23.52 15.07
C PRO A 337 -7.09 -23.46 13.59
N SER A 338 -8.05 -24.28 13.21
CA SER A 338 -8.49 -24.41 11.81
C SER A 338 -9.04 -23.10 11.21
N TYR A 339 -9.49 -22.16 12.04
CA TYR A 339 -9.94 -20.83 11.59
C TYR A 339 -8.78 -19.92 11.16
N VAL A 340 -7.59 -20.08 11.77
CA VAL A 340 -6.38 -19.32 11.42
C VAL A 340 -5.86 -19.79 10.06
N LEU A 341 -5.81 -21.11 9.85
CA LEU A 341 -5.41 -21.69 8.56
C LEU A 341 -6.39 -21.33 7.43
N ARG A 342 -7.70 -21.27 7.72
CA ARG A 342 -8.71 -20.83 6.75
C ARG A 342 -8.55 -19.38 6.32
N GLN A 343 -8.06 -18.49 7.19
CA GLN A 343 -7.79 -17.10 6.85
C GLN A 343 -6.48 -16.94 6.06
N LEU A 344 -5.43 -17.70 6.41
CA LEU A 344 -4.15 -17.70 5.70
C LEU A 344 -4.20 -18.40 4.32
N LEU A 345 -5.14 -19.34 4.14
CA LEU A 345 -5.29 -20.15 2.92
C LEU A 345 -6.50 -19.75 2.08
N ARG A 346 -7.03 -18.53 2.20
CA ARG A 346 -8.04 -18.01 1.24
C ARG A 346 -7.43 -17.89 -0.17
N SER A 347 -7.32 -19.02 -0.87
CA SER A 347 -7.43 -19.07 -2.32
C SER A 347 -8.91 -19.13 -2.66
N PRO A 348 -9.41 -18.31 -3.61
CA PRO A 348 -10.73 -18.51 -4.19
C PRO A 348 -10.83 -19.94 -4.75
N GLY A 349 -12.00 -20.56 -4.53
CA GLY A 349 -12.20 -22.01 -4.55
C GLY A 349 -11.59 -22.77 -5.73
N ARG A 350 -10.88 -23.85 -5.40
CA ARG A 350 -10.41 -24.84 -6.39
C ARG A 350 -10.52 -26.29 -5.94
N HIS A 351 -11.37 -26.59 -4.95
CA HIS A 351 -11.44 -27.95 -4.38
C HIS A 351 -12.67 -28.78 -4.70
N ASP A 352 -13.70 -28.25 -5.38
CA ASP A 352 -14.90 -29.06 -5.71
C ASP A 352 -15.05 -29.50 -7.17
N GLN A 353 -14.19 -29.07 -8.10
CA GLN A 353 -14.30 -29.50 -9.51
C GLN A 353 -13.36 -30.64 -9.92
N LEU A 354 -12.38 -31.02 -9.10
CA LEU A 354 -11.40 -32.06 -9.44
C LEU A 354 -11.80 -33.49 -9.03
N LYS A 355 -12.94 -33.67 -8.35
CA LYS A 355 -13.45 -35.01 -7.98
C LYS A 355 -14.50 -35.59 -8.92
N ARG A 356 -14.99 -34.83 -9.91
CA ARG A 356 -16.01 -35.30 -10.87
C ARG A 356 -15.48 -35.71 -12.23
N LYS A 357 -14.18 -35.54 -12.53
CA LYS A 357 -13.60 -35.80 -13.86
C LYS A 357 -12.62 -36.99 -13.90
N ARG A 358 -12.77 -37.96 -13.00
CA ARG A 358 -11.97 -39.21 -12.98
C ARG A 358 -12.83 -40.48 -13.02
N ALA A 359 -14.12 -40.36 -13.29
CA ALA A 359 -15.05 -41.49 -13.33
C ALA A 359 -15.54 -41.85 -14.75
N ASP A 360 -15.31 -41.00 -15.75
CA ASP A 360 -15.71 -41.24 -17.14
C ASP A 360 -14.47 -41.12 -18.02
N ASP A 361 -13.81 -42.25 -18.29
CA ASP A 361 -13.00 -42.49 -19.50
C ASP A 361 -12.52 -43.95 -19.44
N ASP A 362 -13.43 -44.83 -19.87
CA ASP A 362 -13.21 -46.25 -20.16
C ASP A 362 -13.18 -46.40 -21.69
N PRO A 363 -12.08 -46.85 -22.32
CA PRO A 363 -12.12 -47.22 -23.73
C PRO A 363 -11.98 -48.74 -23.88
N SER A 364 -13.11 -49.40 -24.10
CA SER A 364 -13.17 -50.74 -24.66
C SER A 364 -12.83 -50.71 -26.16
N SER A 365 -11.71 -51.32 -26.56
CA SER A 365 -11.62 -52.09 -27.82
C SER A 365 -10.37 -52.98 -27.82
N SER A 366 -10.59 -54.30 -27.87
CA SER A 366 -9.59 -55.38 -28.03
C SER A 366 -9.26 -55.58 -29.54
N PRO A 367 -8.33 -56.47 -30.00
CA PRO A 367 -8.24 -57.89 -29.60
C PRO A 367 -6.84 -58.55 -29.49
N ALA A 368 -6.82 -59.60 -28.64
CA ALA A 368 -6.11 -60.89 -28.73
C ALA A 368 -4.60 -60.97 -29.05
N ALA A 369 -3.81 -61.56 -28.12
CA ALA A 369 -3.42 -62.99 -28.19
C ALA A 369 -2.37 -63.40 -27.13
N SER A 370 -2.49 -64.67 -26.75
CA SER A 370 -1.51 -65.61 -26.15
C SER A 370 -1.09 -65.46 -24.68
N ASP A 371 -1.56 -66.47 -23.93
CA ASP A 371 -1.09 -67.02 -22.67
C ASP A 371 0.44 -67.17 -22.58
N HIS A 372 0.99 -66.98 -21.38
CA HIS A 372 1.78 -68.02 -20.73
C HIS A 372 1.86 -67.79 -19.20
N SER A 373 1.72 -68.91 -18.51
CA SER A 373 1.74 -69.25 -17.09
C SER A 373 3.01 -68.91 -16.31
N ALA A 374 2.85 -68.86 -14.97
CA ALA A 374 3.73 -69.36 -13.89
C ALA A 374 3.93 -68.28 -12.80
N SER A 375 3.23 -68.32 -11.66
CA SER A 375 3.35 -69.23 -10.50
C SER A 375 4.20 -68.63 -9.38
N SER A 376 3.65 -68.72 -8.16
CA SER A 376 4.34 -68.84 -6.86
C SER A 376 5.15 -67.61 -6.38
N SER A 377 5.16 -67.23 -5.11
CA SER A 377 4.57 -67.77 -3.90
C SER A 377 4.94 -66.82 -2.75
N SER A 378 4.11 -66.83 -1.72
CA SER A 378 4.50 -66.77 -0.30
C SER A 378 5.12 -65.47 0.23
N SER A 379 4.83 -64.98 1.43
CA SER A 379 3.84 -65.27 2.47
C SER A 379 4.25 -64.37 3.64
N ARG A 380 3.27 -63.82 4.38
CA ARG A 380 3.19 -63.80 5.87
C ARG A 380 4.37 -63.15 6.66
N ASP A 381 4.22 -62.44 7.77
CA ASP A 381 3.26 -62.40 8.89
C ASP A 381 3.40 -61.03 9.61
N ALA A 382 2.32 -60.36 9.99
CA ALA A 382 1.68 -60.35 11.33
C ALA A 382 2.55 -59.75 12.47
N LYS A 383 2.25 -58.50 12.90
CA LYS A 383 1.55 -58.12 14.15
C LYS A 383 2.25 -58.52 15.48
N ARG A 384 2.67 -57.52 16.28
CA ARG A 384 1.96 -57.04 17.50
C ARG A 384 2.74 -55.92 18.25
N PRO A 385 2.09 -55.20 19.20
CA PRO A 385 2.42 -53.83 19.62
C PRO A 385 2.91 -53.70 21.08
N ALA A 386 3.10 -52.43 21.49
CA ALA A 386 2.92 -51.83 22.83
C ALA A 386 4.20 -51.22 23.44
N ALA A 387 4.15 -49.91 23.74
CA ALA A 387 4.09 -49.37 25.11
C ALA A 387 4.50 -47.89 25.14
N ALA A 388 3.66 -47.05 25.74
CA ALA A 388 4.01 -45.71 26.21
C ALA A 388 4.64 -45.79 27.61
N PRO A 389 5.49 -44.82 27.99
CA PRO A 389 5.15 -43.89 29.08
C PRO A 389 5.69 -42.47 28.77
N GLY A 390 5.39 -41.37 29.44
CA GLY A 390 4.67 -41.06 30.66
C GLY A 390 4.87 -39.54 30.88
N ARG A 391 3.83 -38.86 31.36
CA ARG A 391 3.81 -37.43 31.71
C ARG A 391 4.61 -37.20 32.99
N ILE A 392 5.42 -36.15 33.05
CA ILE A 392 5.86 -35.51 34.29
C ILE A 392 5.52 -34.03 34.20
N GLY A 393 4.69 -33.56 35.11
CA GLY A 393 4.47 -32.15 35.39
C GLY A 393 5.27 -31.72 36.61
N SER A 394 5.61 -30.43 36.70
CA SER A 394 5.98 -29.79 37.96
C SER A 394 5.36 -28.40 38.02
N SER A 395 4.45 -28.24 38.98
CA SER A 395 3.96 -26.97 39.49
C SER A 395 5.03 -26.31 40.34
N PHE A 396 5.15 -24.99 40.31
CA PHE A 396 5.81 -24.22 41.36
C PHE A 396 5.07 -22.91 41.61
N GLU A 397 4.43 -22.83 42.77
CA GLU A 397 3.96 -21.60 43.43
C GLU A 397 5.12 -20.91 44.18
N LYS A 398 5.04 -19.58 44.28
CA LYS A 398 5.43 -18.72 45.41
C LYS A 398 4.82 -17.33 45.12
N LYS A 399 3.80 -16.83 45.85
CA LYS A 399 3.85 -16.18 47.19
C LYS A 399 5.11 -15.31 47.34
N THR A 400 5.04 -13.99 47.51
CA THR A 400 4.03 -13.06 48.05
C THR A 400 4.28 -11.68 47.47
#